data_AF-A0A7S0IXP2-F1
#
_entry.id   AF-A0A7S0IXP2-F1
#
_cell.length_a   1.000
_cell.length_b   1.000
_cell.length_c   1.000
_cell.angle_alpha   90.00
_cell.angle_beta   90.00
_cell.angle_gamma   90.00
#
_symmetry.space_group_name_H-M   'P 1'
#
loop_
_entity.id
_entity.type
_entity.pdbx_description
1 polymer ?
#
loop_
_entity_poly.entity_id
_entity_poly.type
_entity_poly.pdbx_seq_one_letter_code
_entity_poly.pdbx_strand_id
1 'polypeptide(L)'
;LLPHEDEGAGRNLFYLGWCGGPAGWARLFVALWRATSDSQWLDRLSEAVRATVRLVPPALDMLYPAAPGEPPWANLGQCCGAAAAGTFLLRVATTTLPLPEQLKQHAMDAARAIGKRVEQHAVAAGPPGAIAFPSAEEHAAPANTTWQAGWMQGAAGVAWRGVAWHG
;
A
#
# COMPACT_ATOMS: atom_id res chain seq x y z
N LEU A 1 -6.84 12.63 5.27
CA LEU A 1 -7.21 11.23 4.97
C LEU A 1 -8.72 11.15 5.12
N LEU A 2 -9.44 10.56 4.17
CA LEU A 2 -10.88 10.37 4.31
C LEU A 2 -11.13 9.10 5.13
N PRO A 3 -12.03 9.12 6.12
CA PRO A 3 -12.42 7.91 6.83
C PRO A 3 -13.22 6.99 5.89
N HIS A 4 -13.02 5.68 5.99
CA HIS A 4 -13.90 4.71 5.32
C HIS A 4 -14.98 4.33 6.32
N GLU A 5 -16.24 4.67 6.01
CA GLU A 5 -17.36 4.47 6.92
C GLU A 5 -18.01 3.08 6.79
N ASP A 6 -17.68 2.31 5.76
CA ASP A 6 -18.32 1.01 5.47
C ASP A 6 -18.07 -0.05 6.55
N GLU A 7 -17.07 0.14 7.43
CA GLU A 7 -16.81 -0.76 8.56
C GLU A 7 -17.51 -0.32 9.86
N GLY A 8 -18.40 0.68 9.80
CA GLY A 8 -19.30 1.07 10.89
C GLY A 8 -19.15 2.54 11.31
N ALA A 9 -20.29 3.20 11.53
CA ALA A 9 -20.34 4.59 11.96
C ALA A 9 -19.53 4.83 13.25
N GLY A 10 -18.69 5.86 13.24
CA GLY A 10 -17.88 6.29 14.40
C GLY A 10 -16.48 5.68 14.50
N ARG A 11 -16.09 4.80 13.56
CA ARG A 11 -14.72 4.28 13.49
C ARG A 11 -13.89 5.19 12.59
N ASN A 12 -12.97 5.97 13.16
CA ASN A 12 -12.03 6.80 12.40
C ASN A 12 -10.92 5.95 11.76
N LEU A 13 -11.32 5.02 10.89
CA LEU A 13 -10.40 4.18 10.13
C LEU A 13 -10.02 4.93 8.86
N PHE A 14 -8.77 5.35 8.80
CA PHE A 14 -8.19 5.96 7.61
C PHE A 14 -7.52 4.86 6.82
N TYR A 15 -7.66 4.83 5.49
CA TYR A 15 -7.01 3.82 4.64
C TYR A 15 -5.92 4.49 3.80
N LEU A 16 -4.82 3.80 3.53
CA LEU A 16 -3.68 4.16 2.69
C LEU A 16 -3.70 3.46 1.33
N GLY A 17 -4.61 2.50 1.15
CA GLY A 17 -4.73 1.72 -0.06
C GLY A 17 -5.36 2.46 -1.24
N TRP A 18 -5.60 1.70 -2.30
CA TRP A 18 -6.03 2.18 -3.60
C TRP A 18 -7.39 2.87 -3.61
N CYS A 19 -8.33 2.43 -2.77
CA CYS A 19 -9.74 2.86 -2.86
C CYS A 19 -10.02 4.24 -2.25
N GLY A 20 -9.21 4.70 -1.28
CA GLY A 20 -9.46 5.99 -0.62
C GLY A 20 -8.25 6.62 0.09
N GLY A 21 -7.07 6.00 0.00
CA GLY A 21 -5.86 6.48 0.63
C GLY A 21 -4.99 7.37 -0.24
N PRO A 22 -3.85 7.87 0.30
CA PRO A 22 -2.93 8.72 -0.46
C PRO A 22 -2.47 8.07 -1.77
N ALA A 23 -2.35 6.73 -1.81
CA ALA A 23 -2.02 5.97 -3.00
C ALA A 23 -3.13 6.02 -4.08
N GLY A 24 -4.40 6.04 -3.66
CA GLY A 24 -5.55 6.21 -4.56
C GLY A 24 -5.65 7.62 -5.11
N TRP A 25 -5.68 8.62 -4.22
CA TRP A 25 -5.83 10.03 -4.58
C TRP A 25 -4.66 10.59 -5.40
N ALA A 26 -3.45 10.05 -5.25
CA ALA A 26 -2.30 10.45 -6.04
C ALA A 26 -2.54 10.35 -7.56
N ARG A 27 -3.36 9.40 -8.02
CA ARG A 27 -3.72 9.28 -9.45
C ARG A 27 -4.50 10.48 -9.95
N LEU A 28 -5.42 10.99 -9.13
CA LEU A 28 -6.18 12.19 -9.44
C LEU A 28 -5.25 13.39 -9.58
N PHE A 29 -4.33 13.58 -8.63
CA PHE A 29 -3.39 14.72 -8.70
C PHE A 29 -2.49 14.66 -9.94
N VAL A 30 -2.00 13.48 -10.33
CA VAL A 30 -1.24 13.34 -11.58
C VAL A 30 -2.11 13.66 -12.81
N ALA A 31 -3.36 13.21 -12.84
CA ALA A 31 -4.27 13.50 -13.95
C ALA A 31 -4.58 15.01 -14.05
N LEU A 32 -4.84 15.66 -12.91
CA LEU A 32 -5.09 17.10 -12.84
C LEU A 32 -3.86 17.90 -13.28
N TRP A 33 -2.66 17.56 -12.80
CA TRP A 33 -1.43 18.19 -13.27
C TRP A 33 -1.25 18.05 -14.78
N ARG A 34 -1.48 16.86 -15.35
CA ARG A 34 -1.37 16.65 -16.81
C ARG A 34 -2.39 17.46 -17.61
N ALA A 35 -3.58 17.68 -17.05
CA ALA A 35 -4.65 18.40 -17.72
C ALA A 35 -4.47 19.92 -17.63
N THR A 36 -3.97 20.43 -16.49
CA THR A 36 -3.92 21.87 -16.20
C THR A 36 -2.51 22.47 -16.21
N SER A 37 -1.47 21.64 -16.15
CA SER A 37 -0.07 22.03 -15.90
C SER A 37 0.15 22.83 -14.60
N ASP A 38 -0.81 22.81 -13.68
CA ASP A 38 -0.75 23.57 -12.43
C ASP A 38 0.07 22.83 -11.38
N SER A 39 1.16 23.46 -10.91
CA SER A 39 2.10 22.87 -9.96
C SER A 39 1.47 22.51 -8.61
N GLN A 40 0.35 23.13 -8.24
CA GLN A 40 -0.33 22.80 -6.98
C GLN A 40 -0.67 21.30 -6.87
N TRP A 41 -0.94 20.65 -8.01
CA TRP A 41 -1.26 19.22 -8.03
C TRP A 41 -0.02 18.34 -7.77
N LEU A 42 1.18 18.79 -8.14
CA LEU A 42 2.42 18.12 -7.76
C LEU A 42 2.75 18.32 -6.28
N ASP A 43 2.35 19.45 -5.69
CA ASP A 43 2.47 19.68 -4.25
C ASP A 43 1.57 18.72 -3.48
N ARG A 44 0.30 18.56 -3.90
CA ARG A 44 -0.63 17.56 -3.32
C ARG A 44 -0.13 16.13 -3.47
N LEU A 45 0.43 15.80 -4.62
CA LEU A 45 1.09 14.50 -4.82
C LEU A 45 2.27 14.33 -3.85
N SER A 46 3.08 15.37 -3.67
CA SER A 46 4.22 15.33 -2.74
C SER A 46 3.79 15.17 -1.29
N GLU A 47 2.70 15.81 -0.87
CA GLU A 47 2.08 15.61 0.44
C GLU A 47 1.62 14.16 0.63
N ALA A 48 0.94 13.58 -0.36
CA ALA A 48 0.50 12.19 -0.35
C ALA A 48 1.67 11.20 -0.21
N VAL A 49 2.78 11.46 -0.92
CA VAL A 49 4.01 10.67 -0.81
C VAL A 49 4.60 10.76 0.59
N ARG A 50 4.79 11.97 1.12
CA ARG A 50 5.36 12.16 2.47
C ARG A 50 4.50 11.52 3.55
N ALA A 51 3.17 11.63 3.44
CA ALA A 51 2.24 10.97 4.35
C ALA A 51 2.41 9.44 4.30
N THR A 52 2.47 8.86 3.11
CA THR A 52 2.66 7.42 2.94
C THR A 52 4.01 6.96 3.49
N VAL A 53 5.10 7.67 3.19
CA VAL A 53 6.45 7.36 3.70
C VAL A 53 6.50 7.38 5.23
N ARG A 54 5.87 8.39 5.87
CA ARG A 54 5.82 8.50 7.35
C ARG A 54 5.08 7.33 8.01
N LEU A 55 4.18 6.70 7.27
CA LEU A 55 3.37 5.60 7.78
C LEU A 55 4.06 4.25 7.57
N VAL A 56 5.23 4.19 6.93
CA VAL A 56 6.07 2.99 6.87
C VAL A 56 6.90 2.92 8.16
N PRO A 57 6.48 2.17 9.20
CA PRO A 57 7.22 2.10 10.45
C PRO A 57 8.37 1.09 10.30
N PRO A 58 9.44 1.20 11.11
CA PRO A 58 10.54 0.22 11.12
C PRO A 58 10.10 -1.19 11.52
N ALA A 59 9.02 -1.30 12.31
CA ALA A 59 8.32 -2.54 12.61
C ALA A 59 6.93 -2.44 11.97
N LEU A 60 6.75 -3.03 10.79
CA LEU A 60 5.43 -3.14 10.17
C LEU A 60 4.59 -4.12 11.01
N ASP A 61 3.98 -3.62 12.08
CA ASP A 61 2.73 -4.15 12.68
C ASP A 61 1.50 -3.58 11.91
N MET A 62 1.76 -3.23 10.65
CA MET A 62 0.93 -2.69 9.59
C MET A 62 0.33 -1.30 9.77
N LEU A 63 0.10 -0.70 8.59
CA LEU A 63 0.04 0.72 8.27
C LEU A 63 -1.03 1.55 9.00
N TYR A 64 -1.79 0.90 9.89
CA TYR A 64 -2.85 1.51 10.66
C TYR A 64 -2.60 1.25 12.14
N PRO A 65 -2.54 2.32 12.95
CA PRO A 65 -2.54 2.15 14.39
C PRO A 65 -3.84 1.45 14.80
N ALA A 66 -3.74 0.22 15.30
CA ALA A 66 -4.82 -0.43 16.02
C ALA A 66 -5.04 0.29 17.35
N ALA A 67 -6.26 0.27 17.89
CA ALA A 67 -6.49 0.81 19.22
C ALA A 67 -5.66 0.02 20.27
N PRO A 68 -5.27 0.63 21.40
CA PRO A 68 -4.52 -0.09 22.43
C PRO A 68 -5.23 -1.39 22.85
N GLY A 69 -4.55 -2.52 22.69
CA GLY A 69 -5.08 -3.85 23.01
C GLY A 69 -5.72 -4.60 21.83
N GLU A 70 -5.86 -3.99 20.66
CA GLU A 70 -6.31 -4.67 19.44
C GLU A 70 -5.14 -5.30 18.67
N PRO A 71 -5.33 -6.47 18.04
CA PRO A 71 -4.31 -7.06 17.20
C PRO A 71 -4.04 -6.15 15.99
N PRO A 72 -2.77 -6.01 15.56
CA PRO A 72 -2.42 -5.21 14.40
C PRO A 72 -3.17 -5.71 13.15
N TRP A 73 -3.78 -4.79 12.40
CA TRP A 73 -4.47 -5.15 11.17
C TRP A 73 -3.47 -5.35 10.02
N ALA A 74 -3.15 -6.61 9.80
CA ALA A 74 -2.09 -7.07 8.92
C ALA A 74 -2.54 -7.25 7.44
N ASN A 75 -3.18 -6.24 6.82
CA ASN A 75 -3.58 -6.29 5.41
C ASN A 75 -2.41 -6.07 4.42
N LEU A 76 -2.10 -7.07 3.61
CA LEU A 76 -1.04 -7.00 2.58
C LEU A 76 -1.55 -6.58 1.19
N GLY A 77 -2.87 -6.58 0.96
CA GLY A 77 -3.51 -6.40 -0.34
C GLY A 77 -3.33 -5.03 -1.00
N GLN A 78 -3.78 -4.93 -2.24
CA GLN A 78 -3.78 -3.69 -3.04
C GLN A 78 -4.99 -2.79 -2.72
N CYS A 79 -6.10 -3.36 -2.25
CA CYS A 79 -7.30 -2.58 -1.93
C CYS A 79 -7.02 -1.56 -0.81
N CYS A 80 -6.57 -2.07 0.33
CA CYS A 80 -6.40 -1.31 1.57
C CYS A 80 -5.02 -1.44 2.21
N GLY A 81 -4.19 -2.37 1.73
CA GLY A 81 -3.01 -2.86 2.43
C GLY A 81 -1.67 -2.36 1.94
N ALA A 82 -0.62 -3.03 2.44
CA ALA A 82 0.78 -2.66 2.22
C ALA A 82 1.20 -2.70 0.75
N ALA A 83 0.66 -3.61 -0.07
CA ALA A 83 1.03 -3.68 -1.48
C ALA A 83 0.64 -2.43 -2.27
N ALA A 84 -0.50 -1.78 -1.96
CA ALA A 84 -0.86 -0.52 -2.61
C ALA A 84 0.07 0.62 -2.26
N ALA A 85 0.43 0.76 -0.97
CA ALA A 85 1.40 1.76 -0.52
C ALA A 85 2.77 1.54 -1.20
N GLY A 86 3.27 0.30 -1.21
CA GLY A 86 4.53 -0.04 -1.88
C GLY A 86 4.49 0.20 -3.39
N THR A 87 3.40 -0.16 -4.06
CA THR A 87 3.19 0.07 -5.50
C THR A 87 3.17 1.55 -5.84
N PHE A 88 2.46 2.35 -5.05
CA PHE A 88 2.40 3.80 -5.22
C PHE A 88 3.78 4.45 -5.06
N LEU A 89 4.48 4.14 -3.98
CA LEU A 89 5.80 4.68 -3.70
C LEU A 89 6.82 4.28 -4.76
N LEU A 90 6.80 3.02 -5.22
CA LEU A 90 7.66 2.58 -6.32
C LEU A 90 7.37 3.35 -7.61
N ARG A 91 6.09 3.57 -7.95
CA ARG A 91 5.71 4.35 -9.14
C ARG A 91 6.18 5.79 -9.06
N VAL A 92 6.14 6.40 -7.89
CA VAL A 92 6.67 7.75 -7.65
C VAL A 92 8.19 7.76 -7.78
N ALA A 93 8.87 6.79 -7.20
CA ALA A 93 10.33 6.71 -7.26
C ALA A 93 10.85 6.57 -8.70
N THR A 94 10.12 5.88 -9.59
CA THR A 94 10.52 5.64 -10.97
C THR A 94 9.85 6.57 -11.99
N THR A 95 9.15 7.61 -11.53
CA THR A 95 8.40 8.51 -12.42
C THR A 95 9.29 9.55 -13.10
N THR A 96 8.87 10.00 -14.27
CA THR A 96 9.46 11.15 -14.98
C THR A 96 8.81 12.49 -14.61
N LEU A 97 7.80 12.48 -13.72
CA LEU A 97 7.21 13.72 -13.21
C LEU A 97 8.28 14.61 -12.54
N PRO A 98 8.14 15.94 -12.63
CA PRO A 98 9.10 16.90 -12.08
C PRO A 98 8.92 17.04 -10.56
N LEU A 99 9.14 15.94 -9.84
CA LEU A 99 9.15 15.88 -8.38
C LEU A 99 10.58 16.01 -7.85
N PRO A 100 10.80 16.55 -6.63
CA PRO A 100 12.13 16.63 -6.04
C PRO A 100 12.80 15.26 -5.95
N GLU A 101 14.06 15.15 -6.37
CA GLU A 101 14.80 13.88 -6.39
C GLU A 101 14.91 13.24 -4.99
N GLN A 102 15.08 14.06 -3.95
CA GLN A 102 15.06 13.57 -2.55
C GLN A 102 13.73 12.87 -2.20
N LEU A 103 12.61 13.38 -2.70
CA LEU A 103 11.30 12.78 -2.46
C LEU A 103 11.19 11.42 -3.16
N LYS A 104 11.70 11.30 -4.39
CA LYS A 104 11.75 10.03 -5.13
C LYS A 104 12.65 9.01 -4.43
N GLN A 105 13.79 9.45 -3.89
CA GLN A 105 14.68 8.59 -3.11
C GLN A 105 14.01 8.06 -1.84
N HIS A 106 13.37 8.93 -1.06
CA HIS A 106 12.60 8.50 0.12
C HIS A 106 11.48 7.53 -0.24
N ALA A 107 10.80 7.74 -1.37
CA ALA A 107 9.78 6.82 -1.87
C ALA A 107 10.38 5.46 -2.25
N MET A 108 11.55 5.43 -2.89
CA MET A 108 12.26 4.18 -3.23
C MET A 108 12.64 3.39 -1.97
N ASP A 109 13.23 4.06 -0.98
CA ASP A 109 13.67 3.42 0.26
C ASP A 109 12.48 2.83 1.03
N ALA A 110 11.38 3.59 1.12
CA ALA A 110 10.14 3.14 1.74
C ALA A 110 9.49 1.98 0.96
N ALA A 111 9.46 2.03 -0.39
CA ALA A 111 8.94 0.95 -1.21
C ALA A 111 9.75 -0.35 -1.04
N ARG A 112 11.08 -0.25 -0.94
CA ARG A 112 11.96 -1.39 -0.67
C ARG A 112 11.71 -1.98 0.72
N ALA A 113 11.55 -1.14 1.74
CA ALA A 113 11.24 -1.58 3.09
C ALA A 113 9.91 -2.36 3.14
N ILE A 114 8.86 -1.83 2.48
CA ILE A 114 7.56 -2.52 2.34
C ILE A 114 7.75 -3.86 1.62
N GLY A 115 8.44 -3.87 0.48
CA GLY A 115 8.66 -5.09 -0.32
C GLY A 115 9.35 -6.20 0.49
N LYS A 116 10.44 -5.88 1.18
CA LYS A 116 11.15 -6.82 2.06
C LYS A 116 10.25 -7.38 3.16
N ARG A 117 9.32 -6.57 3.69
CA ARG A 117 8.38 -7.04 4.71
C ARG A 117 7.29 -7.94 4.13
N VAL A 118 6.74 -7.59 2.96
CA VAL A 118 5.77 -8.44 2.26
C VAL A 118 6.40 -9.82 1.98
N GLU A 119 7.65 -9.86 1.52
CA GLU A 119 8.42 -11.09 1.33
C GLU A 119 8.55 -11.93 2.61
N GLN A 120 8.75 -11.29 3.78
CA GLN A 120 8.80 -12.01 5.06
C GLN A 120 7.47 -12.68 5.47
N HIS A 121 6.34 -12.29 4.86
CA HIS A 121 5.03 -12.90 5.07
C HIS A 121 4.68 -13.97 4.02
N ALA A 122 5.60 -14.25 3.09
CA ALA A 122 5.47 -15.36 2.17
C ALA A 122 5.46 -16.69 2.93
N VAL A 123 4.47 -17.54 2.64
CA VAL A 123 4.41 -18.92 3.12
C VAL A 123 4.34 -19.87 1.93
N ALA A 124 4.93 -21.06 2.06
CA ALA A 124 4.75 -22.10 1.05
C ALA A 124 3.28 -22.54 1.00
N ALA A 125 2.73 -22.70 -0.20
CA ALA A 125 1.32 -23.02 -0.38
C ALA A 125 1.10 -24.01 -1.54
N GLY A 126 0.73 -25.24 -1.22
CA GLY A 126 0.42 -26.26 -2.22
C GLY A 126 1.68 -26.89 -2.85
N PRO A 127 1.78 -26.97 -4.20
CA PRO A 127 2.89 -27.66 -4.86
C PRO A 127 4.25 -26.97 -4.63
N PRO A 128 5.37 -27.68 -4.85
CA PRO A 128 6.71 -27.11 -4.67
C PRO A 128 6.89 -25.80 -5.45
N GLY A 129 7.36 -24.75 -4.75
CA GLY A 129 7.60 -23.42 -5.33
C GLY A 129 6.39 -22.47 -5.33
N ALA A 130 5.20 -22.95 -4.96
CA ALA A 130 4.05 -22.07 -4.82
C ALA A 130 4.07 -21.32 -3.47
N ILE A 131 3.78 -20.03 -3.52
CA ILE A 131 3.85 -19.09 -2.39
C ILE A 131 2.49 -18.42 -2.21
N ALA A 132 2.05 -18.28 -0.96
CA ALA A 132 0.90 -17.48 -0.56
C ALA A 132 1.31 -16.36 0.40
N PHE A 133 0.43 -15.37 0.53
CA PHE A 133 0.56 -14.23 1.42
C PHE A 133 -0.71 -14.12 2.28
N PRO A 134 -0.82 -14.91 3.37
CA PRO A 134 -1.99 -14.85 4.24
C PRO A 134 -2.06 -13.47 4.89
N SER A 135 -3.21 -12.80 4.72
CA SER A 135 -3.44 -11.47 5.30
C SER A 135 -4.93 -11.25 5.51
N ALA A 136 -5.27 -10.48 6.54
CA ALA A 136 -6.66 -10.12 6.81
C ALA A 136 -7.10 -8.99 5.89
N GLU A 137 -8.13 -9.23 5.08
CA GLU A 137 -8.69 -8.19 4.22
C GLU A 137 -9.56 -7.21 4.99
N GLU A 138 -10.31 -7.67 5.99
CA GLU A 138 -11.26 -6.85 6.75
C GLU A 138 -10.64 -6.46 8.08
N HIS A 139 -10.73 -5.18 8.46
CA HIS A 139 -10.29 -4.76 9.79
C HIS A 139 -11.18 -5.36 10.89
N ALA A 140 -12.46 -5.57 10.58
CA ALA A 140 -13.43 -6.19 11.50
C ALA A 140 -13.14 -7.67 11.78
N ALA A 141 -12.31 -8.33 10.95
CA ALA A 141 -11.92 -9.73 11.09
C ALA A 141 -10.38 -9.87 10.97
N PRO A 142 -9.60 -9.30 11.91
CA PRO A 142 -8.14 -9.17 11.78
C PRO A 142 -7.40 -10.52 11.85
N ALA A 143 -8.06 -11.58 12.34
CA ALA A 143 -7.54 -12.94 12.35
C ALA A 143 -8.01 -13.78 11.15
N ASN A 144 -8.94 -13.28 10.34
CA ASN A 144 -9.43 -14.01 9.18
C ASN A 144 -8.46 -13.83 8.01
N THR A 145 -7.62 -14.83 7.78
CA THR A 145 -6.63 -14.81 6.69
C THR A 145 -7.12 -15.48 5.43
N THR A 146 -8.42 -15.82 5.27
CA THR A 146 -8.93 -16.42 4.03
C THR A 146 -8.54 -15.58 2.82
N TRP A 147 -7.66 -16.13 2.00
CA TRP A 147 -7.05 -15.41 0.90
C TRP A 147 -7.86 -15.59 -0.38
N GLN A 148 -8.06 -14.48 -1.08
CA GLN A 148 -8.62 -14.50 -2.43
C GLN A 148 -7.47 -14.57 -3.45
N ALA A 149 -7.70 -15.09 -4.65
CA ALA A 149 -6.67 -15.13 -5.70
C ALA A 149 -6.58 -13.81 -6.51
N GLY A 150 -7.54 -12.89 -6.32
CA GLY A 150 -7.70 -11.69 -7.15
C GLY A 150 -6.59 -10.64 -7.02
N TRP A 151 -6.52 -9.72 -7.97
CA TRP A 151 -5.51 -8.64 -7.98
C TRP A 151 -5.62 -7.68 -6.79
N MET A 152 -6.84 -7.36 -6.33
CA MET A 152 -7.03 -6.35 -5.27
C MET A 152 -6.79 -6.90 -3.87
N GLN A 153 -7.17 -8.15 -3.63
CA GLN A 153 -7.19 -8.80 -2.31
C GLN A 153 -6.27 -10.02 -2.20
N GLY A 154 -5.58 -10.39 -3.27
CA GLY A 154 -4.93 -11.68 -3.40
C GLY A 154 -3.47 -11.64 -3.77
N ALA A 155 -2.87 -12.84 -3.78
CA ALA A 155 -1.43 -13.04 -3.98
C ALA A 155 -0.90 -12.37 -5.27
N ALA A 156 -1.73 -12.28 -6.33
CA ALA A 156 -1.36 -11.61 -7.58
C ALA A 156 -1.08 -10.10 -7.39
N GLY A 157 -1.82 -9.43 -6.51
CA GLY A 157 -1.59 -8.04 -6.15
C GLY A 157 -0.45 -7.84 -5.16
N VAL A 158 -0.30 -8.78 -4.22
CA VAL A 158 0.73 -8.73 -3.17
C VAL A 158 2.12 -9.00 -3.75
N ALA A 159 2.24 -9.95 -4.67
CA ALA A 159 3.49 -10.33 -5.34
C ALA A 159 3.90 -9.35 -6.47
N TRP A 160 3.55 -8.06 -6.35
CA TRP A 160 3.71 -7.03 -7.39
C TRP A 160 5.13 -6.89 -7.99
N ARG A 161 6.15 -7.56 -7.45
CA ARG A 161 7.32 -8.05 -8.22
C ARG A 161 7.99 -9.22 -7.48
N GLY A 162 7.45 -10.43 -7.63
CA GLY A 162 8.02 -11.65 -7.00
C GLY A 162 8.20 -12.86 -7.92
N VAL A 163 7.67 -12.83 -9.14
CA VAL A 163 7.96 -13.86 -10.15
C VAL A 163 9.00 -13.31 -11.10
N ALA A 164 10.27 -13.45 -10.71
CA ALA A 164 11.32 -13.52 -11.72
C ALA A 164 10.95 -14.68 -12.65
N TRP A 165 10.68 -14.34 -13.90
CA TRP A 165 10.68 -15.28 -15.01
C TRP A 165 12.02 -16.02 -14.99
N HIS A 166 12.03 -17.26 -14.53
CA HIS A 166 13.04 -18.22 -14.94
C HIS A 166 12.59 -18.77 -16.30
N GLY A 167 13.08 -18.13 -17.36
CA GLY A 167 13.31 -18.82 -18.63
C GLY A 167 14.60 -19.63 -18.56
#